data_AF-A0A7C1F2L8-F1
#
_entry.id   AF-A0A7C1F2L8-F1
#
_cell.length_a   1.000
_cell.length_b   1.000
_cell.length_c   1.000
_cell.angle_alpha   90.00
_cell.angle_beta   90.00
_cell.angle_gamma   90.00
#
_symmetry.space_group_name_H-M   'P 1'
#
loop_
_entity.id
_entity.type
_entity.pdbx_description
1 polymer ?
#
loop_
_entity_poly.entity_id
_entity_poly.type
_entity_poly.pdbx_seq_one_letter_code
_entity_poly.pdbx_strand_id
1 'polypeptide(L)'
;MKLSPIAEKLLLETNIEVIKMVANGKFPLPPNELIYVVCHYGFENKGNLKEDCTKTLRELPHTFYQNFFRETQLPEKVLLFLSYVFQNNPDKLELIFRHPSTPQKIYEMFSKHSNEEVLRRLIEVESRWINNHSVIDNLLANTHTPLDLIEKLKFYKNSSVQGEEVKEDKIIVSHEDIEITEEDKKNYRDLIEEKDIGDDVEAKRSLSGKISKMSVSEKIKLALMGNKEVRSILIKDSNKLVSTAVLKNPRITDGEIVKITQDKNVNEEIIRLICHNNNWTQNYTVRYNLVMHPKTPLPMALKFLSSLSVKDLGNVAKSRNVSAALATNARKLMVSRSK
;
A
#
# COMPACT_ATOMS: atom_id res chain seq x y z
N MET A 1 2.31 14.16 18.36
CA MET A 1 2.11 14.91 19.63
C MET A 1 1.67 16.34 19.37
N LYS A 2 0.65 16.84 20.08
CA LYS A 2 0.34 18.27 20.15
C LYS A 2 1.12 18.86 21.33
N LEU A 3 2.05 19.75 21.05
CA LEU A 3 2.89 20.38 22.07
C LEU A 3 2.19 21.59 22.70
N SER A 4 2.47 21.86 23.97
CA SER A 4 2.15 23.14 24.58
C SER A 4 2.96 24.27 23.92
N PRO A 5 2.46 25.52 23.93
CA PRO A 5 3.21 26.67 23.41
C PRO A 5 4.56 26.88 24.10
N ILE A 6 4.70 26.40 25.34
CA ILE A 6 5.95 26.45 26.10
C ILE A 6 6.94 25.44 25.50
N ALA A 7 6.51 24.20 25.27
CA ALA A 7 7.35 23.17 24.68
C ALA A 7 7.80 23.53 23.24
N GLU A 8 6.91 24.12 22.43
CA GLU A 8 7.26 24.59 21.08
C GLU A 8 8.35 25.68 21.12
N LYS A 9 8.25 26.64 22.04
CA LYS A 9 9.28 27.67 22.23
C LYS A 9 10.62 27.08 22.65
N LEU A 10 10.60 26.06 23.51
CA LEU A 10 11.83 25.41 23.97
C LEU A 10 12.57 24.74 22.81
N LEU A 11 11.89 24.14 21.83
CA LEU A 11 12.57 23.55 20.67
C LEU A 11 13.51 24.56 19.97
N LEU A 12 13.08 25.83 19.89
CA LEU A 12 13.83 26.93 19.26
C LEU A 12 14.72 27.71 20.23
N GLU A 13 14.81 27.32 21.50
CA GLU A 13 15.54 28.06 22.53
C GLU A 13 17.04 28.15 22.21
N THR A 14 17.65 29.31 22.45
CA THR A 14 19.08 29.55 22.23
C THR A 14 19.85 29.80 23.53
N ASN A 15 19.14 30.08 24.63
CA ASN A 15 19.76 30.32 25.93
C ASN A 15 20.32 29.01 26.53
N ILE A 16 21.64 28.92 26.64
CA ILE A 16 22.36 27.74 27.14
C ILE A 16 21.91 27.32 28.54
N GLU A 17 21.62 28.26 29.45
CA GLU A 17 21.21 27.93 30.82
C GLU A 17 19.80 27.30 30.84
N VAL A 18 18.90 27.78 30.00
CA VAL A 18 17.56 27.18 29.83
C VAL A 18 17.69 25.79 29.19
N ILE A 19 18.54 25.65 28.17
CA ILE A 19 18.79 24.35 27.51
C ILE A 19 19.35 23.34 28.52
N LYS A 20 20.34 23.73 29.34
CA LYS A 20 20.89 22.89 30.43
C LYS A 20 19.82 22.51 31.45
N MET A 21 18.94 23.44 31.83
CA MET A 21 17.89 23.16 32.80
C MET A 21 16.90 22.10 32.29
N VAL A 22 16.51 22.19 31.01
CA VAL A 22 15.63 21.21 30.36
C VAL A 22 16.35 19.88 30.15
N ALA A 23 17.59 19.89 29.66
CA ALA A 23 18.40 18.69 29.43
C ALA A 23 18.58 17.85 30.71
N ASN A 24 18.67 18.51 31.86
CA ASN A 24 18.76 17.89 33.19
C ASN A 24 17.41 17.56 33.84
N GLY A 25 16.28 17.73 33.12
CA GLY A 25 14.94 17.42 33.63
C GLY A 25 14.42 18.34 34.73
N LYS A 26 15.07 19.49 34.98
CA LYS A 26 14.72 20.43 36.05
C LYS A 26 13.65 21.44 35.65
N PHE A 27 13.38 21.57 34.35
CA PHE A 27 12.34 22.47 33.86
C PHE A 27 10.95 21.82 34.03
N PRO A 28 9.95 22.53 34.58
CA PRO A 28 8.63 21.97 34.86
C PRO A 28 7.80 21.81 33.58
N LEU A 29 8.02 20.69 32.87
CA LEU A 29 7.20 20.25 31.73
C LEU A 29 6.38 19.01 32.08
N PRO A 30 5.21 18.82 31.45
CA PRO A 30 4.53 17.53 31.44
C PRO A 30 5.48 16.41 30.97
N PRO A 31 5.41 15.19 31.54
CA PRO A 31 6.36 14.12 31.23
C PRO A 31 6.53 13.80 29.74
N ASN A 32 5.45 13.76 28.96
CA ASN A 32 5.53 13.50 27.52
C ASN A 32 6.27 14.61 26.77
N GLU A 33 6.00 15.87 27.11
CA GLU A 33 6.68 17.03 26.53
C GLU A 33 8.15 17.07 26.93
N LEU A 34 8.47 16.75 28.19
CA LEU A 34 9.83 16.65 28.66
C LEU A 34 10.61 15.60 27.87
N ILE A 35 10.08 14.38 27.74
CA ILE A 35 10.71 13.30 26.97
C ILE A 35 10.97 13.76 25.53
N TYR A 36 9.99 14.38 24.88
CA TYR A 36 10.11 14.85 23.51
C TYR A 36 11.20 15.93 23.34
N VAL A 37 11.18 16.98 24.17
CA VAL A 37 12.13 18.10 24.07
C VAL A 37 13.54 17.63 24.41
N VAL A 38 13.71 16.79 25.43
CA VAL A 38 15.03 16.23 25.80
C VAL A 38 15.55 15.31 24.70
N CYS A 39 14.69 14.54 24.02
CA CYS A 39 15.09 13.76 22.85
C CYS A 39 15.57 14.66 21.69
N HIS A 40 14.86 15.77 21.43
CA HIS A 40 15.26 16.73 20.39
C HIS A 40 16.64 17.32 20.68
N TYR A 41 16.87 17.76 21.92
CA TYR A 41 18.16 18.33 22.32
C TYR A 41 19.29 17.31 22.26
N GLY A 42 19.05 16.09 22.75
CA GLY A 42 20.05 15.03 22.73
C GLY A 42 20.38 14.54 21.32
N PHE A 43 19.40 14.48 20.42
CA PHE A 43 19.61 14.10 19.03
C PHE A 43 20.45 15.13 18.28
N GLU A 44 20.16 16.43 18.45
CA GLU A 44 20.93 17.52 17.83
C GLU A 44 22.24 17.83 18.56
N ASN A 45 22.51 17.16 19.69
CA ASN A 45 23.61 17.48 20.60
C ASN A 45 23.63 18.98 20.97
N LYS A 46 22.45 19.55 21.24
CA LYS A 46 22.26 20.98 21.49
C LYS A 46 23.06 21.39 22.72
N GLY A 47 24.00 22.32 22.55
CA GLY A 47 24.88 22.80 23.62
C GLY A 47 25.90 21.77 24.13
N ASN A 48 26.17 20.70 23.39
CA ASN A 48 27.02 19.56 23.80
C ASN A 48 26.48 18.77 25.01
N LEU A 49 25.16 18.73 25.18
CA LEU A 49 24.48 18.13 26.34
C LEU A 49 23.87 16.76 26.04
N LYS A 50 24.36 16.04 25.03
CA LYS A 50 23.83 14.71 24.66
C LYS A 50 23.89 13.73 25.84
N GLU A 51 24.97 13.72 26.60
CA GLU A 51 25.12 12.84 27.77
C GLU A 51 24.12 13.18 28.88
N ASP A 52 23.96 14.46 29.20
CA ASP A 52 22.96 14.92 30.19
C ASP A 52 21.54 14.51 29.77
N CYS A 53 21.20 14.70 28.49
CA CYS A 53 19.91 14.26 27.94
C CYS A 53 19.73 12.74 28.08
N THR A 54 20.75 11.94 27.77
CA THR A 54 20.68 10.47 27.91
C THR A 54 20.50 10.04 29.36
N LYS A 55 21.19 10.72 30.29
CA LYS A 55 21.09 10.46 31.73
C LYS A 55 19.69 10.75 32.23
N THR A 56 19.16 11.94 31.94
CA THR A 56 17.79 12.33 32.30
C THR A 56 16.77 11.32 31.78
N LEU A 57 16.84 10.94 30.51
CA LEU A 57 15.91 9.96 29.93
C LEU A 57 16.00 8.59 30.62
N ARG A 58 17.20 8.13 31.01
CA ARG A 58 17.37 6.86 31.74
C ARG A 58 16.80 6.89 33.15
N GLU A 59 16.86 8.03 33.82
CA GLU A 59 16.37 8.20 35.20
C GLU A 59 14.84 8.31 35.29
N LEU A 60 14.15 8.67 34.20
CA LEU A 60 12.69 8.81 34.19
C LEU A 60 11.95 7.47 34.43
N PRO A 61 10.87 7.47 35.24
CA PRO A 61 10.11 6.25 35.58
C PRO A 61 9.56 5.48 34.38
N HIS A 62 9.39 4.16 34.52
CA HIS A 62 8.90 3.33 33.42
C HIS A 62 7.50 3.74 32.93
N THR A 63 6.61 4.09 33.86
CA THR A 63 5.24 4.52 33.61
C THR A 63 5.13 5.75 32.70
N PHE A 64 6.12 6.66 32.71
CA PHE A 64 6.12 7.83 31.83
C PHE A 64 6.24 7.42 30.36
N TYR A 65 7.05 6.41 30.08
CA TYR A 65 7.23 5.90 28.72
C TYR A 65 6.03 5.08 28.24
N GLN A 66 5.40 4.31 29.13
CA GLN A 66 4.15 3.63 28.79
C GLN A 66 3.08 4.62 28.32
N ASN A 67 3.02 5.81 28.92
CA ASN A 67 2.11 6.87 28.50
C ASN A 67 2.60 7.59 27.23
N PHE A 68 3.90 7.85 27.12
CA PHE A 68 4.50 8.50 25.94
C PHE A 68 4.28 7.70 24.65
N PHE A 69 4.46 6.37 24.69
CA PHE A 69 4.28 5.48 23.53
C PHE A 69 2.81 5.17 23.19
N ARG A 70 1.82 5.69 23.96
CA ARG A 70 0.41 5.66 23.53
C ARG A 70 0.11 6.64 22.40
N GLU A 71 0.97 7.63 22.20
CA GLU A 71 0.81 8.57 21.10
C GLU A 71 1.06 7.89 19.77
N THR A 72 0.11 8.00 18.83
CA THR A 72 0.13 7.24 17.57
C THR A 72 1.14 7.74 16.54
N GLN A 73 1.66 8.97 16.72
CA GLN A 73 2.58 9.61 15.78
C GLN A 73 3.74 10.23 16.54
N LEU A 74 4.86 9.50 16.56
CA LEU A 74 6.15 9.95 17.08
C LEU A 74 7.14 10.15 15.93
N PRO A 75 7.90 11.26 15.89
CA PRO A 75 8.90 11.48 14.86
C PRO A 75 10.01 10.43 14.87
N GLU A 76 10.51 10.09 13.68
CA GLU A 76 11.59 9.10 13.51
C GLU A 76 12.84 9.40 14.35
N LYS A 77 13.26 10.68 14.37
CA LYS A 77 14.44 11.14 15.13
C LYS A 77 14.32 10.83 16.63
N VAL A 78 13.10 10.96 17.19
CA VAL A 78 12.84 10.68 18.61
C VAL A 78 12.98 9.19 18.88
N LEU A 79 12.39 8.33 18.03
CA LEU A 79 12.49 6.87 18.19
C LEU A 79 13.91 6.37 18.03
N LEU A 80 14.66 6.90 17.06
CA LEU A 80 16.09 6.60 16.88
C LEU A 80 16.89 6.98 18.13
N PHE A 81 16.69 8.19 18.66
CA PHE A 81 17.41 8.63 19.86
C PHE A 81 17.06 7.79 21.08
N LEU A 82 15.78 7.51 21.32
CA LEU A 82 15.34 6.67 22.44
C LEU A 82 15.90 5.24 22.34
N SER A 83 15.97 4.68 21.12
CA SER A 83 16.58 3.37 20.90
C SER A 83 18.07 3.35 21.27
N TYR A 84 18.81 4.43 20.96
CA TYR A 84 20.20 4.60 21.38
C TYR A 84 20.33 4.73 22.91
N VAL A 85 19.48 5.55 23.55
CA VAL A 85 19.48 5.76 25.00
C VAL A 85 19.24 4.45 25.75
N PHE A 86 18.31 3.63 25.24
CA PHE A 86 17.84 2.40 25.86
C PHE A 86 18.38 1.12 25.25
N GLN A 87 19.49 1.18 24.51
CA GLN A 87 20.06 0.01 23.80
C GLN A 87 20.26 -1.24 24.69
N ASN A 88 20.45 -1.06 26.00
CA ASN A 88 20.64 -2.16 26.96
C ASN A 88 19.42 -2.43 27.86
N ASN A 89 18.25 -1.84 27.59
CA ASN A 89 17.05 -1.99 28.41
C ASN A 89 15.92 -2.66 27.59
N PRO A 90 15.73 -3.99 27.75
CA PRO A 90 14.74 -4.74 26.97
C PRO A 90 13.31 -4.21 27.11
N ASP A 91 12.87 -3.87 28.32
CA ASP A 91 11.49 -3.40 28.58
C ASP A 91 11.20 -2.08 27.83
N LYS A 92 12.20 -1.20 27.74
CA LYS A 92 12.08 0.06 26.99
C LYS A 92 12.12 -0.16 25.48
N LEU A 93 12.99 -1.05 25.03
CA LEU A 93 13.09 -1.39 23.61
C LEU A 93 11.83 -2.09 23.11
N GLU A 94 11.17 -2.90 23.93
CA GLU A 94 9.89 -3.51 23.59
C GLU A 94 8.82 -2.46 23.26
N LEU A 95 8.72 -1.38 24.05
CA LEU A 95 7.82 -0.26 23.76
C LEU A 95 8.14 0.40 22.41
N ILE A 96 9.42 0.54 22.07
CA ILE A 96 9.87 1.09 20.79
C ILE A 96 9.55 0.12 19.66
N PHE A 97 9.89 -1.16 19.77
CA PHE A 97 9.66 -2.15 18.72
C PHE A 97 8.18 -2.35 18.40
N ARG A 98 7.29 -2.24 19.39
CA ARG A 98 5.84 -2.36 19.19
C ARG A 98 5.19 -1.11 18.58
N HIS A 99 5.87 0.04 18.61
CA HIS A 99 5.29 1.29 18.17
C HIS A 99 5.11 1.35 16.63
N PRO A 100 3.95 1.79 16.12
CA PRO A 100 3.63 1.73 14.67
C PRO A 100 4.49 2.66 13.81
N SER A 101 5.00 3.76 14.36
CA SER A 101 5.90 4.68 13.65
C SER A 101 7.38 4.27 13.72
N THR A 102 7.71 3.11 14.30
CA THR A 102 9.10 2.69 14.45
C THR A 102 9.74 2.40 13.10
N PRO A 103 10.80 3.14 12.72
CA PRO A 103 11.45 2.99 11.43
C PRO A 103 12.16 1.66 11.29
N GLN A 104 12.23 1.16 10.06
CA GLN A 104 12.82 -0.14 9.76
C GLN A 104 14.28 -0.25 10.18
N LYS A 105 15.02 0.86 10.08
CA LYS A 105 16.42 0.98 10.48
C LYS A 105 16.68 0.57 11.92
N ILE A 106 15.73 0.75 12.84
CA ILE A 106 15.88 0.32 14.23
C ILE A 106 15.94 -1.22 14.31
N TYR A 107 15.06 -1.93 13.60
CA TYR A 107 15.09 -3.40 13.58
C TYR A 107 16.39 -3.93 12.95
N GLU A 108 16.89 -3.27 11.90
CA GLU A 108 18.18 -3.62 11.28
C GLU A 108 19.35 -3.42 12.25
N MET A 109 19.39 -2.30 12.96
CA MET A 109 20.41 -2.03 13.97
C MET A 109 20.38 -3.08 15.10
N PHE A 110 19.20 -3.36 15.64
CA PHE A 110 19.05 -4.25 16.78
C PHE A 110 19.07 -5.74 16.43
N SER A 111 18.89 -6.13 15.16
CA SER A 111 19.06 -7.51 14.70
C SER A 111 20.47 -8.06 14.93
N LYS A 112 21.46 -7.17 15.05
CA LYS A 112 22.88 -7.48 15.31
C LYS A 112 23.27 -7.31 16.79
N HIS A 113 22.29 -7.09 17.68
CA HIS A 113 22.57 -6.84 19.09
C HIS A 113 23.15 -8.10 19.77
N SER A 114 24.02 -7.91 20.76
CA SER A 114 24.67 -9.00 21.50
C SER A 114 23.86 -9.51 22.71
N ASN A 115 22.66 -8.97 22.94
CA ASN A 115 21.84 -9.31 24.10
C ASN A 115 20.65 -10.16 23.65
N GLU A 116 20.60 -11.41 24.11
CA GLU A 116 19.58 -12.38 23.77
C GLU A 116 18.16 -11.89 24.09
N GLU A 117 17.95 -11.25 25.25
CA GLU A 117 16.62 -10.77 25.65
C GLU A 117 16.14 -9.63 24.75
N VAL A 118 17.04 -8.74 24.31
CA VAL A 118 16.72 -7.68 23.35
C VAL A 118 16.31 -8.28 21.99
N LEU A 119 17.03 -9.31 21.53
CA LEU A 119 16.70 -10.03 20.30
C LEU A 119 15.35 -10.74 20.41
N ARG A 120 15.06 -11.36 21.56
CA ARG A 120 13.75 -11.97 21.83
C ARG A 120 12.61 -10.95 21.68
N ARG A 121 12.71 -9.79 22.34
CA ARG A 121 11.71 -8.72 22.23
C ARG A 121 11.55 -8.22 20.80
N LEU A 122 12.64 -8.15 20.03
CA LEU A 122 12.58 -7.77 18.62
C LEU A 122 11.81 -8.82 17.79
N ILE A 123 12.15 -10.11 17.95
CA ILE A 123 11.53 -11.23 17.23
C ILE A 123 10.04 -11.39 17.58
N GLU A 124 9.62 -11.06 18.80
CA GLU A 124 8.21 -11.12 19.19
C GLU A 124 7.32 -10.14 18.41
N VAL A 125 7.87 -9.07 17.83
CA VAL A 125 7.11 -8.09 17.05
C VAL A 125 7.12 -8.40 15.54
N GLU A 126 6.66 -9.61 15.19
CA GLU A 126 6.70 -10.17 13.83
C GLU A 126 6.20 -9.22 12.73
N SER A 127 5.02 -8.60 12.94
CA SER A 127 4.35 -7.73 11.96
C SER A 127 5.20 -6.57 11.45
N ARG A 128 6.30 -6.23 12.14
CA ARG A 128 7.14 -5.08 11.83
C ARG A 128 8.36 -5.41 10.98
N TRP A 129 8.91 -6.62 11.10
CA TRP A 129 10.14 -7.00 10.39
C TRP A 129 9.97 -8.18 9.44
N ILE A 130 8.80 -8.84 9.41
CA ILE A 130 8.53 -9.99 8.55
C ILE A 130 8.82 -9.75 7.06
N ASN A 131 8.62 -8.51 6.58
CA ASN A 131 8.88 -8.14 5.18
C ASN A 131 10.32 -7.65 4.92
N ASN A 132 11.18 -7.62 5.94
CA ASN A 132 12.57 -7.17 5.82
C ASN A 132 13.53 -8.37 5.91
N HIS A 133 14.01 -8.79 4.74
CA HIS A 133 14.98 -9.87 4.59
C HIS A 133 16.30 -9.59 5.32
N SER A 134 16.77 -8.34 5.34
CA SER A 134 18.01 -7.97 6.04
C SER A 134 17.92 -8.25 7.53
N VAL A 135 16.78 -7.95 8.17
CA VAL A 135 16.57 -8.24 9.59
C VAL A 135 16.59 -9.74 9.84
N ILE A 136 15.90 -10.52 9.01
CA ILE A 136 15.84 -11.98 9.13
C ILE A 136 17.23 -12.60 8.96
N ASP A 137 17.98 -12.17 7.95
CA ASP A 137 19.34 -12.65 7.68
C ASP A 137 20.30 -12.29 8.80
N ASN A 138 20.24 -11.06 9.31
CA ASN A 138 21.07 -10.65 10.44
C ASN A 138 20.75 -11.47 11.69
N LEU A 139 19.47 -11.72 11.98
CA LEU A 139 19.07 -12.54 13.14
C LEU A 139 19.52 -13.99 12.99
N LEU A 140 19.42 -14.59 11.80
CA LEU A 140 19.89 -15.96 11.56
C LEU A 140 21.42 -16.08 11.61
N ALA A 141 22.15 -15.02 11.24
CA ALA A 141 23.60 -14.98 11.34
C ALA A 141 24.12 -14.64 12.75
N ASN A 142 23.26 -14.08 13.61
CA ASN A 142 23.64 -13.64 14.94
C ASN A 142 23.72 -14.82 15.92
N THR A 143 24.90 -15.02 16.52
CA THR A 143 25.18 -16.10 17.47
C THR A 143 24.40 -15.98 18.78
N HIS A 144 23.88 -14.80 19.11
CA HIS A 144 23.11 -14.54 20.33
C HIS A 144 21.61 -14.70 20.13
N THR A 145 21.17 -15.03 18.91
CA THR A 145 19.74 -15.25 18.63
C THR A 145 19.23 -16.45 19.42
N PRO A 146 18.11 -16.31 20.14
CA PRO A 146 17.55 -17.40 20.93
C PRO A 146 17.30 -18.65 20.08
N LEU A 147 17.84 -19.79 20.51
CA LEU A 147 17.80 -21.05 19.74
C LEU A 147 16.36 -21.51 19.45
N ASP A 148 15.44 -21.29 20.39
CA ASP A 148 14.02 -21.60 20.27
C ASP A 148 13.29 -20.80 19.18
N LEU A 149 13.85 -19.65 18.79
CA LEU A 149 13.27 -18.77 17.78
C LEU A 149 13.91 -18.94 16.39
N ILE A 150 14.99 -19.71 16.27
CA ILE A 150 15.69 -19.92 14.99
C ILE A 150 14.78 -20.64 13.98
N GLU A 151 14.02 -21.65 14.39
CA GLU A 151 13.10 -22.37 13.49
C GLU A 151 12.02 -21.44 12.94
N LYS A 152 11.52 -20.53 13.77
CA LYS A 152 10.56 -19.49 13.38
C LYS A 152 11.17 -18.51 12.38
N LEU A 153 12.41 -18.07 12.59
CA LEU A 153 13.12 -17.21 11.64
C LEU A 153 13.40 -17.92 10.31
N LYS A 154 13.76 -19.21 10.35
CA LYS A 154 13.90 -20.05 9.16
C LYS A 154 12.56 -20.24 8.45
N PHE A 155 11.46 -20.38 9.19
CA PHE A 155 10.12 -20.42 8.61
C PHE A 155 9.86 -19.13 7.84
N TYR A 156 10.06 -17.94 8.42
CA TYR A 156 9.86 -16.70 7.67
C TYR A 156 10.83 -16.55 6.49
N LYS A 157 12.11 -16.89 6.65
CA LYS A 157 13.06 -16.90 5.52
C LYS A 157 12.61 -17.83 4.40
N ASN A 158 12.15 -19.03 4.74
CA ASN A 158 11.72 -20.03 3.76
C ASN A 158 10.33 -19.76 3.22
N SER A 159 9.43 -19.14 3.99
CA SER A 159 8.14 -18.63 3.53
C SER A 159 8.31 -17.41 2.64
N SER A 160 9.38 -16.63 2.80
CA SER A 160 9.84 -15.63 1.84
C SER A 160 10.54 -16.23 0.61
N VAL A 161 10.92 -17.52 0.65
CA VAL A 161 11.57 -18.26 -0.46
C VAL A 161 10.60 -19.22 -1.17
N GLN A 162 9.52 -19.66 -0.50
CA GLN A 162 8.41 -20.44 -1.05
C GLN A 162 7.17 -19.58 -1.34
N GLY A 163 7.09 -18.39 -0.76
CA GLY A 163 6.45 -17.24 -1.38
C GLY A 163 7.45 -16.66 -2.37
N GLU A 164 6.98 -16.30 -3.56
CA GLU A 164 7.75 -15.61 -4.58
C GLU A 164 8.57 -14.46 -3.96
N GLU A 165 9.74 -14.18 -4.55
CA GLU A 165 10.45 -12.92 -4.34
C GLU A 165 9.42 -11.79 -4.24
N VAL A 166 9.19 -11.26 -3.03
CA VAL A 166 8.61 -9.94 -2.89
C VAL A 166 9.72 -8.99 -3.34
N LYS A 167 9.88 -8.91 -4.67
CA LYS A 167 10.49 -7.77 -5.33
C LYS A 167 9.79 -6.58 -4.73
N GLU A 168 10.58 -5.72 -4.09
CA GLU A 168 10.15 -4.48 -3.47
C GLU A 168 8.87 -3.97 -4.16
N ASP A 169 7.77 -3.91 -3.43
CA ASP A 169 6.65 -3.07 -3.82
C ASP A 169 7.21 -1.64 -3.78
N LYS A 170 7.89 -1.24 -4.86
CA LYS A 170 7.93 0.15 -5.26
C LYS A 170 6.49 0.59 -5.17
N ILE A 171 6.25 1.67 -4.43
CA ILE A 171 4.97 2.33 -4.44
C ILE A 171 4.78 2.77 -5.90
N ILE A 172 4.09 1.94 -6.70
CA ILE A 172 3.78 2.23 -8.09
C ILE A 172 2.67 3.27 -8.01
N VAL A 173 3.07 4.54 -8.09
CA VAL A 173 2.15 5.68 -8.07
C VAL A 173 1.40 5.73 -9.40
N SER A 174 2.01 5.27 -10.49
CA SER A 174 1.40 5.21 -11.81
C SER A 174 1.97 4.06 -12.66
N HIS A 175 1.20 3.57 -13.64
CA HIS A 175 1.68 2.57 -14.62
C HIS A 175 2.82 3.08 -15.50
N GLU A 176 3.02 4.39 -15.55
CA GLU A 176 4.02 5.06 -16.39
C GLU A 176 5.44 4.91 -15.83
N ASP A 177 5.57 4.53 -14.56
CA ASP A 177 6.85 4.31 -13.88
C ASP A 177 7.42 2.90 -14.13
N ILE A 178 6.73 2.07 -14.92
CA ILE A 178 7.11 0.68 -15.18
C ILE A 178 7.75 0.58 -16.57
N GLU A 179 9.07 0.52 -16.58
CA GLU A 179 9.83 0.17 -17.77
C GLU A 179 9.72 -1.33 -18.08
N ILE A 180 9.30 -1.65 -19.30
CA ILE A 180 9.29 -3.01 -19.84
C ILE A 180 10.67 -3.29 -20.42
N THR A 181 11.41 -4.22 -19.82
CA THR A 181 12.72 -4.63 -20.32
C THR A 181 12.61 -5.74 -21.37
N GLU A 182 13.64 -5.93 -22.19
CA GLU A 182 13.72 -7.07 -23.12
C GLU A 182 13.78 -8.42 -22.37
N GLU A 183 14.29 -8.42 -21.14
CA GLU A 183 14.30 -9.59 -20.27
C GLU A 183 12.88 -9.96 -19.81
N ASP A 184 12.03 -8.98 -19.49
CA ASP A 184 10.62 -9.21 -19.19
C ASP A 184 9.88 -9.86 -20.38
N LYS A 185 10.15 -9.39 -21.61
CA LYS A 185 9.58 -9.98 -22.84
C LYS A 185 9.98 -11.44 -23.00
N LYS A 186 11.23 -11.79 -22.67
CA LYS A 186 11.72 -13.16 -22.71
C LYS A 186 11.07 -14.03 -21.63
N ASN A 187 10.95 -13.51 -20.41
CA ASN A 187 10.39 -14.24 -19.27
C ASN A 187 8.90 -14.56 -19.44
N TYR A 188 8.14 -13.65 -20.08
CA TYR A 188 6.71 -13.83 -20.32
C TYR A 188 6.37 -14.27 -21.74
N ARG A 189 7.35 -14.74 -22.52
CA ARG A 189 7.17 -15.09 -23.94
C ARG A 189 5.94 -15.97 -24.19
N ASP A 190 5.76 -17.02 -23.40
CA ASP A 190 4.61 -17.94 -23.48
C ASP A 190 3.24 -17.28 -23.22
N LEU A 191 3.22 -16.16 -22.51
CA LEU A 191 2.01 -15.41 -22.14
C LEU A 191 1.76 -14.22 -23.07
N ILE A 192 2.76 -13.87 -23.88
CA ILE A 192 2.70 -12.83 -24.90
C ILE A 192 2.29 -13.44 -26.24
N GLU A 193 2.85 -14.60 -26.59
CA GLU A 193 2.50 -15.33 -27.80
C GLU A 193 1.04 -15.78 -27.74
N GLU A 194 0.31 -15.60 -28.85
CA GLU A 194 -1.05 -16.09 -28.96
C GLU A 194 -1.03 -17.62 -29.06
N LYS A 195 -1.39 -18.26 -27.96
CA LYS A 195 -1.77 -19.68 -27.95
C LYS A 195 -3.28 -19.74 -27.94
N ASP A 196 -3.87 -20.35 -28.96
CA ASP A 196 -5.30 -20.65 -28.96
C ASP A 196 -5.55 -21.79 -27.97
N ILE A 197 -5.90 -21.41 -26.75
CA ILE A 197 -6.28 -22.34 -25.68
C ILE A 197 -7.74 -22.80 -25.88
N GLY A 198 -8.46 -22.21 -26.85
CA GLY A 198 -9.87 -22.52 -27.10
C GLY A 198 -10.74 -22.33 -25.85
N ASP A 199 -11.67 -23.26 -25.64
CA ASP A 199 -12.52 -23.34 -24.44
C ASP A 199 -12.03 -24.36 -23.41
N ASP A 200 -10.75 -24.72 -23.44
CA ASP A 200 -10.16 -25.58 -22.41
C ASP A 200 -10.20 -24.87 -21.05
N VAL A 201 -11.15 -25.30 -20.21
CA VAL A 201 -11.40 -24.76 -18.88
C VAL A 201 -10.23 -25.05 -17.94
N GLU A 202 -9.54 -26.16 -18.13
CA GLU A 202 -8.43 -26.58 -17.25
C GLU A 202 -7.18 -25.74 -17.53
N ALA A 203 -6.87 -25.50 -18.80
CA ALA A 203 -5.80 -24.60 -19.19
C ALA A 203 -6.07 -23.15 -18.75
N LYS A 204 -7.31 -22.65 -18.87
CA LYS A 204 -7.71 -21.31 -18.37
C LYS A 204 -7.57 -21.19 -16.85
N ARG A 205 -7.95 -22.23 -16.10
CA ARG A 205 -7.78 -22.28 -14.63
C ARG A 205 -6.31 -22.31 -14.24
N SER A 206 -5.50 -23.11 -14.92
CA SER A 206 -4.05 -23.17 -14.70
C SER A 206 -3.38 -21.81 -14.96
N LEU A 207 -3.74 -21.14 -16.07
CA LEU A 207 -3.27 -19.80 -16.39
C LEU A 207 -3.68 -18.78 -15.33
N SER A 208 -4.96 -18.77 -14.92
CA SER A 208 -5.45 -17.90 -13.85
C SER A 208 -4.74 -18.18 -12.52
N GLY A 209 -4.46 -19.45 -12.21
CA GLY A 209 -3.71 -19.86 -11.03
C GLY A 209 -2.27 -19.36 -11.06
N LYS A 210 -1.61 -19.38 -12.22
CA LYS A 210 -0.26 -18.82 -12.40
C LYS A 210 -0.25 -17.31 -12.23
N ILE A 211 -1.19 -16.59 -12.87
CA ILE A 211 -1.30 -15.13 -12.76
C ILE A 211 -1.65 -14.70 -11.33
N SER A 212 -2.45 -15.47 -10.61
CA SER A 212 -2.84 -15.13 -9.24
C SER A 212 -1.67 -15.14 -8.26
N LYS A 213 -0.60 -15.90 -8.54
CA LYS A 213 0.59 -15.97 -7.68
C LYS A 213 1.53 -14.77 -7.92
N MET A 214 1.63 -14.29 -9.17
CA MET A 214 2.49 -13.16 -9.54
C MET A 214 2.28 -11.89 -8.68
N SER A 215 3.38 -11.14 -8.50
CA SER A 215 3.37 -9.84 -7.83
C SER A 215 2.57 -8.77 -8.60
N VAL A 216 2.19 -7.68 -7.93
CA VAL A 216 1.44 -6.56 -8.54
C VAL A 216 2.22 -5.95 -9.71
N SER A 217 3.52 -5.72 -9.53
CA SER A 217 4.43 -5.19 -10.55
C SER A 217 4.47 -6.08 -11.80
N GLU A 218 4.58 -7.39 -11.62
CA GLU A 218 4.62 -8.36 -12.72
C GLU A 218 3.27 -8.43 -13.43
N LYS A 219 2.17 -8.41 -12.67
CA LYS A 219 0.81 -8.33 -13.25
C LYS A 219 0.61 -7.07 -14.09
N ILE A 220 1.16 -5.92 -13.68
CA ILE A 220 1.07 -4.69 -14.48
C ILE A 220 1.88 -4.82 -15.78
N LYS A 221 3.12 -5.33 -15.72
CA LYS A 221 3.92 -5.63 -16.93
C LYS A 221 3.17 -6.58 -17.87
N LEU A 222 2.60 -7.65 -17.31
CA LEU A 222 1.82 -8.64 -18.04
C LEU A 222 0.53 -8.03 -18.61
N ALA A 223 -0.11 -7.10 -17.92
CA ALA A 223 -1.29 -6.38 -18.41
C ALA A 223 -0.98 -5.56 -19.66
N LEU A 224 0.22 -4.96 -19.75
CA LEU A 224 0.67 -4.13 -20.87
C LEU A 224 1.12 -4.95 -22.09
N MET A 225 1.57 -6.18 -21.90
CA MET A 225 2.21 -6.99 -22.96
C MET A 225 1.45 -8.25 -23.34
N GLY A 226 0.68 -8.80 -22.41
CA GLY A 226 0.07 -10.12 -22.48
C GLY A 226 -0.96 -10.27 -23.59
N ASN A 227 -1.22 -11.52 -23.93
CA ASN A 227 -2.23 -11.92 -24.89
C ASN A 227 -3.67 -11.66 -24.37
N LYS A 228 -4.66 -11.94 -25.23
CA LYS A 228 -6.09 -11.73 -24.94
C LYS A 228 -6.58 -12.44 -23.68
N GLU A 229 -6.14 -13.69 -23.45
CA GLU A 229 -6.58 -14.48 -22.29
C GLU A 229 -6.03 -13.90 -20.98
N VAL A 230 -4.76 -13.49 -21.00
CA VAL A 230 -4.14 -12.78 -19.88
C VAL A 230 -4.90 -11.50 -19.53
N ARG A 231 -5.24 -10.68 -20.54
CA ARG A 231 -6.01 -9.43 -20.33
C ARG A 231 -7.40 -9.69 -19.75
N SER A 232 -8.08 -10.74 -20.22
CA SER A 232 -9.39 -11.17 -19.73
C SER A 232 -9.37 -11.57 -18.25
N ILE A 233 -8.25 -12.10 -17.77
CA ILE A 233 -8.03 -12.44 -16.36
C ILE A 233 -7.69 -11.18 -15.56
N LEU A 234 -6.71 -10.39 -16.01
CA LEU A 234 -6.19 -9.23 -15.26
C LEU A 234 -7.18 -8.07 -15.13
N ILE A 235 -8.15 -7.92 -16.06
CA ILE A 235 -9.17 -6.86 -15.96
C ILE A 235 -10.07 -7.00 -14.72
N LYS A 236 -10.11 -8.20 -14.14
CA LYS A 236 -10.90 -8.54 -12.93
C LYS A 236 -10.06 -8.55 -11.66
N ASP A 237 -8.78 -8.18 -11.74
CA ASP A 237 -7.91 -8.16 -10.56
C ASP A 237 -8.44 -7.17 -9.51
N SER A 238 -8.25 -7.52 -8.24
CA SER A 238 -8.66 -6.71 -7.10
C SER A 238 -7.90 -5.38 -7.03
N ASN A 239 -6.65 -5.37 -7.52
CA ASN A 239 -5.82 -4.17 -7.56
C ASN A 239 -6.23 -3.27 -8.75
N LYS A 240 -6.56 -2.02 -8.43
CA LYS A 240 -6.97 -1.00 -9.41
C LYS A 240 -5.87 -0.70 -10.43
N LEU A 241 -4.60 -0.72 -10.02
CA LEU A 241 -3.48 -0.48 -10.93
C LEU A 241 -3.39 -1.61 -11.95
N VAL A 242 -3.46 -2.87 -11.54
CA VAL A 242 -3.40 -3.99 -12.49
C VAL A 242 -4.53 -3.92 -13.52
N SER A 243 -5.77 -3.74 -13.07
CA SER A 243 -6.93 -3.70 -13.97
C SER A 243 -6.89 -2.50 -14.93
N THR A 244 -6.46 -1.32 -14.47
CA THR A 244 -6.36 -0.12 -15.33
C THR A 244 -5.22 -0.20 -16.34
N ALA A 245 -4.14 -0.93 -16.04
CA ALA A 245 -3.05 -1.19 -16.97
C ALA A 245 -3.51 -1.94 -18.23
N VAL A 246 -4.47 -2.87 -18.08
CA VAL A 246 -5.00 -3.67 -19.20
C VAL A 246 -5.57 -2.77 -20.30
N LEU A 247 -6.24 -1.68 -19.92
CA LEU A 247 -6.81 -0.71 -20.86
C LEU A 247 -5.77 0.07 -21.66
N LYS A 248 -4.53 0.17 -21.15
CA LYS A 248 -3.40 0.83 -21.82
C LYS A 248 -2.63 -0.12 -22.75
N ASN A 249 -2.99 -1.41 -22.80
CA ASN A 249 -2.30 -2.38 -23.65
C ASN A 249 -2.51 -2.02 -25.15
N PRO A 250 -1.44 -1.91 -25.96
CA PRO A 250 -1.55 -1.55 -27.37
C PRO A 250 -2.28 -2.58 -28.23
N ARG A 251 -2.46 -3.81 -27.74
CA ARG A 251 -3.14 -4.91 -28.42
C ARG A 251 -4.60 -5.08 -28.01
N ILE A 252 -5.15 -4.18 -27.19
CA ILE A 252 -6.56 -4.26 -26.79
C ILE A 252 -7.47 -3.98 -28.00
N THR A 253 -8.47 -4.84 -28.20
CA THR A 253 -9.40 -4.74 -29.32
C THR A 253 -10.77 -4.22 -28.89
N ASP A 254 -11.51 -3.60 -29.81
CA ASP A 254 -12.88 -3.14 -29.54
C ASP A 254 -13.81 -4.28 -29.11
N GLY A 255 -13.60 -5.49 -29.65
CA GLY A 255 -14.35 -6.68 -29.26
C GLY A 255 -14.13 -7.06 -27.79
N GLU A 256 -12.93 -6.83 -27.24
CA GLU A 256 -12.66 -7.00 -25.82
C GLU A 256 -13.36 -5.93 -24.98
N ILE A 257 -13.34 -4.67 -25.41
CA ILE A 257 -14.05 -3.58 -24.70
C ILE A 257 -15.55 -3.85 -24.62
N VAL A 258 -16.16 -4.38 -25.69
CA VAL A 258 -17.56 -4.81 -25.66
C VAL A 258 -17.80 -5.88 -24.59
N LYS A 259 -16.91 -6.88 -24.47
CA LYS A 259 -17.02 -7.91 -23.43
C LYS A 259 -16.83 -7.33 -22.02
N ILE A 260 -15.85 -6.44 -21.84
CA ILE A 260 -15.56 -5.79 -20.55
C ILE A 260 -16.76 -4.96 -20.08
N THR A 261 -17.40 -4.20 -20.98
CA THR A 261 -18.58 -3.39 -20.62
C THR A 261 -19.84 -4.21 -20.32
N GLN A 262 -19.91 -5.48 -20.74
CA GLN A 262 -21.01 -6.38 -20.38
C GLN A 262 -20.83 -7.01 -19.00
N ASP A 263 -19.59 -7.12 -18.52
CA ASP A 263 -19.27 -7.82 -17.29
C ASP A 263 -19.48 -6.92 -16.05
N LYS A 264 -20.50 -7.25 -15.26
CA LYS A 264 -20.89 -6.51 -14.05
C LYS A 264 -19.86 -6.58 -12.93
N ASN A 265 -18.94 -7.55 -12.98
CA ASN A 265 -17.94 -7.76 -11.93
C ASN A 265 -16.71 -6.85 -12.08
N VAL A 266 -16.56 -6.20 -13.23
CA VAL A 266 -15.43 -5.29 -13.51
C VAL A 266 -15.41 -4.10 -12.55
N ASN A 267 -14.21 -3.61 -12.21
CA ASN A 267 -14.03 -2.47 -11.30
C ASN A 267 -14.69 -1.19 -11.87
N GLU A 268 -15.28 -0.37 -11.01
CA GLU A 268 -15.93 0.87 -11.41
C GLU A 268 -14.97 1.83 -12.14
N GLU A 269 -13.69 1.84 -11.76
CA GLU A 269 -12.69 2.70 -12.39
C GLU A 269 -12.48 2.38 -13.88
N ILE A 270 -12.53 1.11 -14.25
CA ILE A 270 -12.44 0.67 -15.66
C ILE A 270 -13.62 1.21 -16.45
N ILE A 271 -14.82 1.14 -15.88
CA ILE A 271 -16.02 1.68 -16.51
C ILE A 271 -15.89 3.20 -16.68
N ARG A 272 -15.36 3.92 -15.67
CA ARG A 272 -15.09 5.36 -15.79
C ARG A 272 -14.11 5.65 -16.93
N LEU A 273 -12.99 4.94 -17.01
CA LEU A 273 -11.99 5.15 -18.07
C LEU A 273 -12.59 4.89 -19.46
N ILE A 274 -13.39 3.82 -19.61
CA ILE A 274 -14.06 3.54 -20.87
C ILE A 274 -15.05 4.65 -21.23
N CYS A 275 -15.79 5.22 -20.28
CA CYS A 275 -16.69 6.34 -20.54
C CYS A 275 -15.97 7.59 -21.08
N HIS A 276 -14.72 7.83 -20.69
CA HIS A 276 -13.96 9.01 -21.12
C HIS A 276 -13.18 8.78 -22.42
N ASN A 277 -13.11 7.54 -22.92
CA ASN A 277 -12.43 7.24 -24.17
C ASN A 277 -13.37 7.39 -25.36
N ASN A 278 -13.15 8.44 -26.15
CA ASN A 278 -13.96 8.73 -27.33
C ASN A 278 -13.86 7.65 -28.41
N ASN A 279 -12.73 6.96 -28.55
CA ASN A 279 -12.56 5.91 -29.56
C ASN A 279 -13.48 4.72 -29.28
N TRP A 280 -13.53 4.27 -28.02
CA TRP A 280 -14.39 3.15 -27.64
C TRP A 280 -15.87 3.54 -27.59
N THR A 281 -16.18 4.75 -27.15
CA THR A 281 -17.57 5.24 -27.08
C THR A 281 -18.16 5.59 -28.44
N GLN A 282 -17.40 5.59 -29.54
CA GLN A 282 -17.96 5.62 -30.90
C GLN A 282 -18.74 4.34 -31.23
N ASN A 283 -18.39 3.21 -30.62
CA ASN A 283 -19.10 1.96 -30.81
C ASN A 283 -20.47 2.00 -30.12
N TYR A 284 -21.54 1.76 -30.89
CA TYR A 284 -22.91 1.77 -30.40
C TYR A 284 -23.14 0.76 -29.26
N THR A 285 -22.60 -0.45 -29.40
CA THR A 285 -22.75 -1.53 -28.44
C THR A 285 -22.09 -1.17 -27.11
N VAL A 286 -20.92 -0.52 -27.15
CA VAL A 286 -20.24 -0.02 -25.95
C VAL A 286 -21.10 1.02 -25.25
N ARG A 287 -21.65 2.01 -25.98
CA ARG A 287 -22.57 3.00 -25.37
C ARG A 287 -23.79 2.35 -24.73
N TYR A 288 -24.42 1.41 -25.43
CA TYR A 288 -25.57 0.68 -24.89
C TYR A 288 -25.23 -0.10 -23.61
N ASN A 289 -24.11 -0.84 -23.62
CA ASN A 289 -23.64 -1.59 -22.45
C ASN A 289 -23.37 -0.65 -21.27
N LEU A 290 -22.68 0.47 -21.50
CA LEU A 290 -22.40 1.47 -20.46
C LEU A 290 -23.69 2.03 -19.84
N VAL A 291 -24.70 2.35 -20.64
CA VAL A 291 -26.01 2.82 -20.13
C VAL A 291 -26.68 1.76 -19.24
N MET A 292 -26.55 0.48 -19.60
CA MET A 292 -27.15 -0.64 -18.86
C MET A 292 -26.32 -1.11 -17.66
N HIS A 293 -25.08 -0.65 -17.53
CA HIS A 293 -24.13 -1.14 -16.55
C HIS A 293 -24.31 -0.46 -15.18
N PRO A 294 -24.38 -1.21 -14.07
CA PRO A 294 -24.73 -0.67 -12.75
C PRO A 294 -23.68 0.28 -12.17
N LYS A 295 -22.41 0.11 -12.55
CA LYS A 295 -21.28 0.94 -12.08
C LYS A 295 -20.99 2.15 -12.97
N THR A 296 -21.84 2.44 -13.95
CA THR A 296 -21.62 3.61 -14.82
C THR A 296 -22.05 4.89 -14.09
N PRO A 297 -21.20 5.93 -14.04
CA PRO A 297 -21.57 7.21 -13.46
C PRO A 297 -22.80 7.80 -14.16
N LEU A 298 -23.80 8.22 -13.39
CA LEU A 298 -25.08 8.73 -13.91
C LEU A 298 -24.94 9.83 -14.97
N PRO A 299 -24.04 10.83 -14.84
CA PRO A 299 -23.87 11.87 -15.87
C PRO A 299 -23.44 11.30 -17.22
N MET A 300 -22.57 10.29 -17.22
CA MET A 300 -22.10 9.62 -18.44
C MET A 300 -23.19 8.75 -19.05
N ALA A 301 -23.93 8.01 -18.21
CA ALA A 301 -25.06 7.22 -18.67
C ALA A 301 -26.12 8.10 -19.35
N LEU A 302 -26.45 9.27 -18.79
CA LEU A 302 -27.39 10.22 -19.39
C LEU A 302 -26.87 10.79 -20.72
N LYS A 303 -25.57 11.10 -20.82
CA LYS A 303 -24.94 11.54 -22.07
C LYS A 303 -25.05 10.48 -23.17
N PHE A 304 -24.81 9.22 -22.85
CA PHE A 304 -24.91 8.14 -23.84
C PHE A 304 -26.35 7.77 -24.17
N LEU A 305 -27.28 7.92 -23.24
CA LEU A 305 -28.71 7.63 -23.42
C LEU A 305 -29.31 8.39 -24.60
N SER A 306 -28.94 9.67 -24.79
CA SER A 306 -29.42 10.47 -25.93
C SER A 306 -28.96 9.91 -27.28
N SER A 307 -27.92 9.09 -27.34
CA SER A 307 -27.43 8.50 -28.60
C SER A 307 -28.09 7.16 -28.96
N LEU A 308 -28.92 6.59 -28.08
CA LEU A 308 -29.52 5.27 -28.28
C LEU A 308 -30.76 5.28 -29.18
N SER A 309 -31.04 4.14 -29.81
CA SER A 309 -32.24 3.92 -30.63
C SER A 309 -33.52 3.90 -29.79
N VAL A 310 -34.68 4.18 -30.39
CA VAL A 310 -35.99 4.15 -29.70
C VAL A 310 -36.28 2.77 -29.08
N LYS A 311 -35.91 1.70 -29.79
CA LYS A 311 -36.04 0.31 -29.30
C LYS A 311 -35.25 0.10 -28.01
N ASP A 312 -34.00 0.54 -27.98
CA ASP A 312 -33.11 0.35 -26.84
C ASP A 312 -33.46 1.28 -25.66
N LEU A 313 -33.97 2.49 -25.93
CA LEU A 313 -34.56 3.33 -24.89
C LEU A 313 -35.72 2.61 -24.17
N GLY A 314 -36.54 1.86 -24.90
CA GLY A 314 -37.58 1.00 -24.33
C GLY A 314 -37.01 -0.10 -23.42
N ASN A 315 -35.87 -0.70 -23.80
CA ASN A 315 -35.18 -1.70 -22.98
C ASN A 315 -34.62 -1.08 -21.70
N VAL A 316 -33.98 0.08 -21.79
CA VAL A 316 -33.44 0.83 -20.65
C VAL A 316 -34.56 1.23 -19.69
N ALA A 317 -35.70 1.71 -20.21
CA ALA A 317 -36.85 2.11 -19.41
C ALA A 317 -37.46 0.96 -18.57
N LYS A 318 -37.37 -0.28 -19.06
CA LYS A 318 -37.90 -1.48 -18.37
C LYS A 318 -36.86 -2.19 -17.49
N SER A 319 -35.59 -1.86 -17.65
CA SER A 319 -34.49 -2.55 -16.98
C SER A 319 -34.46 -2.25 -15.48
N ARG A 320 -34.31 -3.30 -14.67
CA ARG A 320 -34.06 -3.18 -13.22
C ARG A 320 -32.58 -2.93 -12.89
N ASN A 321 -31.69 -3.06 -13.87
CA ASN A 321 -30.25 -2.88 -13.68
C ASN A 321 -29.81 -1.41 -13.73
N VAL A 322 -30.73 -0.49 -14.06
CA VAL A 322 -30.44 0.94 -14.21
C VAL A 322 -31.13 1.76 -13.13
N SER A 323 -30.59 2.95 -12.84
CA SER A 323 -31.19 3.86 -11.86
C SER A 323 -32.58 4.34 -12.31
N ALA A 324 -33.46 4.61 -11.34
CA ALA A 324 -34.81 5.12 -11.61
C ALA A 324 -34.80 6.46 -12.39
N ALA A 325 -33.78 7.29 -12.15
CA ALA A 325 -33.56 8.53 -12.88
C ALA A 325 -33.27 8.25 -14.37
N LEU A 326 -32.43 7.27 -14.67
CA LEU A 326 -32.09 6.89 -16.06
C LEU A 326 -33.32 6.30 -16.78
N ALA A 327 -34.05 5.40 -16.12
CA ALA A 327 -35.28 4.81 -16.67
C ALA A 327 -36.36 5.86 -16.96
N THR A 328 -36.48 6.88 -16.11
CA THR A 328 -37.43 7.99 -16.30
C THR A 328 -37.03 8.88 -17.48
N ASN A 329 -35.75 9.21 -17.62
CA ASN A 329 -35.26 9.97 -18.78
C ASN A 329 -35.39 9.17 -20.08
N ALA A 330 -35.16 7.85 -20.04
CA ALA A 330 -35.34 6.97 -21.20
C ALA A 330 -36.79 6.99 -21.70
N ARG A 331 -37.77 6.92 -20.78
CA ARG A 331 -39.21 7.05 -21.12
C ARG A 331 -39.54 8.39 -21.76
N LYS A 332 -39.00 9.50 -21.23
CA LYS A 332 -39.21 10.84 -21.79
C LYS A 332 -38.67 10.95 -23.22
N LEU A 333 -37.43 10.49 -23.45
CA LEU A 333 -36.81 10.49 -24.77
C LEU A 333 -37.51 9.57 -25.77
N MET A 334 -38.03 8.44 -25.31
CA MET A 334 -38.80 7.51 -26.13
C MET A 334 -40.08 8.18 -26.65
N VAL A 335 -40.84 8.85 -25.77
CA VAL A 335 -42.07 9.58 -26.15
C VAL A 335 -41.78 10.78 -27.05
N SER A 336 -40.68 11.51 -26.80
CA SER A 336 -40.32 12.66 -27.64
C SER A 336 -39.90 12.26 -29.05
N ARG A 337 -39.38 11.05 -29.24
CA ARG A 337 -38.91 10.51 -30.53
C ARG A 337 -39.96 9.67 -31.28
N SER A 338 -41.02 9.27 -30.59
CA SER A 338 -42.15 8.56 -31.19
C SER A 338 -43.26 9.49 -31.69
N LYS A 339 -43.15 10.78 -31.38
CA LYS A 339 -43.90 11.86 -32.05
C LYS A 339 -43.13 12.25 -33.29
#